data_AF-A0A8H7DPW4-F1
#
_entry.id   AF-A0A8H7DPW4-F1
#
_cell.length_a   1.000
_cell.length_b   1.000
_cell.length_c   1.000
_cell.angle_alpha   90.00
_cell.angle_beta   90.00
_cell.angle_gamma   90.00
#
_symmetry.space_group_name_H-M   'P 1'
#
loop_
_entity.id
_entity.type
_entity.pdbx_description
1 polymer ?
#
loop_
_entity_poly.entity_id
_entity_poly.type
_entity_poly.pdbx_seq_one_letter_code
_entity_poly.pdbx_strand_id
1 'polypeptide(L)'
;MKYQYFRCGEPNMYMLPYRCTVTNVSPTSSLRLAPAQPGVWCEDDPSKCTRGAKQMIFWNQAEGNNIEVSGSDLSGHPRSPAYNAKLGFADGASVLQFGDNY
;
A
#
# COMPACT_ATOMS: atom_id res chain seq x y z
N MET A 1 -20.35 26.67 14.59
CA MET A 1 -19.82 26.73 13.22
C MET A 1 -19.54 25.30 12.76
N LYS A 2 -20.27 24.80 11.74
CA LYS A 2 -20.04 23.46 11.19
C LYS A 2 -18.90 23.58 10.18
N TYR A 3 -17.72 23.04 10.49
CA TYR A 3 -16.67 22.86 9.48
C TYR A 3 -17.16 21.82 8.47
N GLN A 4 -17.57 22.30 7.31
CA GLN A 4 -17.90 21.46 6.17
C GLN A 4 -16.59 20.90 5.63
N TYR A 5 -16.26 19.66 6.04
CA TYR A 5 -15.20 18.89 5.41
C TYR A 5 -15.53 18.77 3.93
N PHE A 6 -14.78 19.46 3.07
CA PHE A 6 -14.80 19.23 1.64
C PHE A 6 -14.31 17.79 1.40
N ARG A 7 -15.25 16.87 1.22
CA ARG A 7 -14.95 15.49 0.82
C ARG A 7 -14.83 15.45 -0.71
N CYS A 8 -13.73 14.92 -1.24
CA CYS A 8 -13.49 14.72 -2.67
C CYS A 8 -14.30 13.53 -3.24
N GLY A 9 -15.60 13.46 -2.94
CA GLY A 9 -16.46 12.34 -3.32
C GLY A 9 -16.37 11.14 -2.36
N GLU A 10 -16.91 10.02 -2.82
CA GLU A 10 -16.88 8.75 -2.11
C GLU A 10 -15.50 8.09 -2.26
N PRO A 11 -14.85 7.67 -1.17
CA PRO A 11 -13.58 6.94 -1.25
C PRO A 11 -13.72 5.66 -2.09
N ASN A 12 -12.75 5.37 -2.96
CA ASN A 12 -12.77 4.16 -3.78
C ASN A 12 -11.34 3.75 -4.16
N MET A 13 -11.18 2.56 -4.74
CA MET A 13 -9.94 2.12 -5.35
C MET A 13 -10.05 2.10 -6.87
N TYR A 14 -8.90 2.27 -7.53
CA TYR A 14 -8.79 2.21 -8.98
C TYR A 14 -7.74 1.17 -9.34
N MET A 15 -8.10 0.27 -10.25
CA MET A 15 -7.19 -0.77 -10.73
C MET A 15 -7.34 -0.91 -12.24
N LEU A 16 -6.20 -0.98 -12.93
CA LEU A 16 -6.16 -1.20 -14.37
C LEU A 16 -4.99 -2.14 -14.70
N PRO A 17 -5.27 -3.42 -14.98
CA PRO A 17 -4.23 -4.38 -15.28
C PRO A 17 -3.69 -4.18 -16.70
N TYR A 18 -2.38 -4.33 -16.86
CA TYR A 18 -1.69 -4.27 -18.15
C TYR A 18 -0.64 -5.36 -18.27
N ARG A 19 -0.36 -5.76 -19.51
CA ARG A 19 0.77 -6.65 -19.79
C ARG A 19 2.07 -5.85 -19.72
N CYS A 20 2.98 -6.28 -18.85
CA CYS A 20 4.30 -5.67 -18.69
C CYS A 20 5.43 -6.70 -18.92
N THR A 21 6.61 -6.20 -19.33
CA THR A 21 7.84 -6.96 -19.45
C THR A 21 8.96 -6.16 -18.79
N VAL A 22 9.71 -6.77 -17.87
CA VAL A 22 10.91 -6.15 -17.28
C VAL A 22 12.07 -6.34 -18.27
N THR A 23 12.74 -5.24 -18.63
CA THR A 23 13.91 -5.24 -19.53
C THR A 23 15.21 -5.02 -18.74
N ASN A 24 16.37 -5.23 -19.37
CA ASN A 24 17.70 -5.05 -18.77
C ASN A 24 17.94 -5.88 -17.49
N VAL A 25 17.31 -7.05 -17.40
CA VAL A 25 17.55 -8.00 -16.30
C VAL A 25 18.90 -8.68 -16.51
N SER A 26 19.74 -8.72 -15.47
CA SER A 26 21.00 -9.46 -15.53
C SER A 26 20.73 -10.95 -15.84
N PRO A 27 21.43 -11.56 -16.83
CA PRO A 27 21.28 -12.98 -17.16
C PRO A 27 21.59 -13.93 -16.00
N THR A 28 22.35 -13.47 -15.01
CA THR A 28 22.74 -14.24 -13.82
C THR A 28 21.88 -13.95 -12.60
N SER A 29 20.87 -13.07 -12.72
CA SER A 29 20.01 -12.72 -11.58
C SER A 29 19.16 -13.92 -11.15
N SER A 30 19.35 -14.36 -9.91
CA SER A 30 18.49 -15.34 -9.22
C SER A 30 17.41 -14.69 -8.36
N LEU A 31 17.39 -13.35 -8.25
CA LEU A 31 16.47 -12.62 -7.38
C LEU A 31 15.02 -12.96 -7.71
N ARG A 32 14.27 -13.30 -6.66
CA ARG A 32 12.82 -13.55 -6.71
C ARG A 32 12.11 -12.58 -5.79
N LEU A 33 10.93 -12.15 -6.20
CA LEU A 33 10.04 -11.42 -5.32
C LEU A 33 9.62 -12.34 -4.16
N ALA A 34 9.69 -11.82 -2.94
CA ALA A 34 9.13 -12.46 -1.77
C ALA A 34 7.59 -12.50 -1.88
N PRO A 35 6.92 -13.47 -1.24
CA PRO A 35 5.46 -13.47 -1.14
C PRO A 35 4.94 -12.17 -0.52
N ALA A 36 4.08 -11.47 -1.25
CA ALA A 36 3.56 -10.18 -0.83
C ALA A 36 2.49 -10.32 0.26
N GLN A 37 2.55 -9.44 1.27
CA GLN A 37 1.59 -9.38 2.38
C GLN A 37 0.70 -8.13 2.27
N PRO A 38 -0.54 -8.14 2.81
CA PRO A 38 -1.34 -6.93 2.89
C PRO A 38 -0.66 -5.82 3.68
N GLY A 39 -0.91 -4.56 3.29
CA GLY A 39 -0.47 -3.41 4.05
C GLY A 39 -1.21 -3.29 5.39
N VAL A 40 -0.54 -2.73 6.39
CA VAL A 40 -1.14 -2.41 7.70
C VAL A 40 -1.02 -0.91 7.94
N TRP A 41 -2.08 -0.29 8.46
CA TRP A 41 -2.04 1.10 8.91
C TRP A 41 -1.07 1.26 10.06
N CYS A 42 -0.04 2.06 9.86
CA CYS A 42 1.09 2.22 10.77
C CYS A 42 1.53 3.69 10.89
N GLU A 43 0.64 4.64 10.60
CA GLU A 43 0.93 6.08 10.64
C GLU A 43 1.47 6.54 12.01
N ASP A 44 0.95 5.97 13.10
CA ASP A 44 1.34 6.28 14.48
C ASP A 44 2.65 5.61 14.90
N ASP A 45 3.01 4.50 14.25
CA ASP A 45 4.19 3.71 14.59
C ASP A 45 4.75 3.00 13.34
N PRO A 46 5.72 3.62 12.65
CA PRO A 46 6.32 3.05 11.44
C PRO A 46 6.98 1.69 11.66
N SER A 47 7.34 1.34 12.91
CA SER A 47 7.95 0.04 13.20
C SER A 47 6.97 -1.12 12.99
N LYS A 48 5.66 -0.85 13.04
CA LYS A 48 4.55 -1.81 12.86
C LYS A 48 4.11 -1.96 11.41
N CYS A 49 4.67 -1.20 10.46
CA CYS A 49 4.31 -1.33 9.06
C CYS A 49 4.65 -2.73 8.51
N THR A 50 3.84 -3.23 7.57
CA THR A 50 4.20 -4.39 6.76
C THR A 50 5.52 -4.15 6.04
N ARG A 51 6.54 -4.93 6.41
CA ARG A 51 7.86 -4.89 5.80
C ARG A 51 7.93 -5.83 4.59
N GLY A 52 8.86 -5.56 3.68
CA GLY A 52 9.07 -6.38 2.49
C GLY A 52 8.03 -6.15 1.38
N ALA A 53 7.79 -7.20 0.59
CA ALA A 53 6.81 -7.19 -0.50
C ALA A 53 5.39 -6.95 0.02
N LYS A 54 4.69 -5.97 -0.57
CA LYS A 54 3.32 -5.60 -0.22
C LYS A 54 2.37 -5.85 -1.37
N GLN A 55 1.16 -6.31 -1.04
CA GLN A 55 0.08 -6.47 -2.01
C GLN A 55 -0.46 -5.10 -2.45
N MET A 56 -1.22 -5.09 -3.55
CA MET A 56 -2.06 -3.95 -3.91
C MET A 56 -3.10 -3.68 -2.81
N ILE A 57 -3.56 -2.45 -2.71
CA ILE A 57 -4.60 -2.04 -1.76
C ILE A 57 -5.96 -2.41 -2.37
N PHE A 58 -6.61 -3.43 -1.81
CA PHE A 58 -8.01 -3.77 -2.09
C PHE A 58 -8.85 -3.30 -0.90
N TRP A 59 -9.67 -2.27 -1.12
CA TRP A 59 -10.41 -1.59 -0.05
C TRP A 59 -11.72 -0.98 -0.56
N ASN A 60 -12.70 -0.88 0.35
CA ASN A 60 -14.04 -0.34 0.11
C ASN A 60 -14.82 -1.07 -0.99
N GLN A 61 -14.62 -2.38 -1.12
CA GLN A 61 -15.37 -3.26 -2.02
C GLN A 61 -16.34 -4.14 -1.22
N ALA A 62 -17.34 -4.73 -1.89
CA ALA A 62 -18.31 -5.64 -1.26
C ALA A 62 -17.67 -6.95 -0.77
N GLU A 63 -16.58 -7.38 -1.42
CA GLU A 63 -15.81 -8.57 -1.09
C GLU A 63 -14.34 -8.38 -1.50
N GLY A 64 -13.45 -9.25 -0.97
CA GLY A 64 -12.06 -9.29 -1.41
C GLY A 64 -11.17 -8.13 -0.93
N ASN A 65 -11.62 -7.33 0.04
CA ASN A 65 -10.74 -6.37 0.71
C ASN A 65 -9.59 -7.11 1.41
N ASN A 66 -8.38 -6.60 1.28
CA ASN A 66 -7.21 -7.12 2.01
C ASN A 66 -6.72 -6.18 3.12
N ILE A 67 -7.34 -5.02 3.24
CA ILE A 67 -7.10 -4.07 4.31
C ILE A 67 -8.43 -3.48 4.77
N GLU A 68 -8.55 -3.28 6.07
CA GLU A 68 -9.68 -2.58 6.69
C GLU A 68 -9.13 -1.51 7.63
N VAL A 69 -9.63 -0.29 7.52
CA VAL A 69 -9.20 0.83 8.35
C VAL A 69 -10.41 1.53 8.97
N SER A 70 -10.25 2.03 10.18
CA SER A 70 -11.28 2.77 10.90
C SER A 70 -10.67 3.90 11.72
N GLY A 71 -11.51 4.85 12.12
CA GLY A 71 -11.08 6.04 12.87
C GLY A 71 -10.46 7.13 11.99
N SER A 72 -9.75 8.04 12.64
CA SER A 72 -9.08 9.16 11.97
C SER A 72 -7.58 8.95 11.82
N ASP A 73 -7.02 9.56 10.79
CA ASP A 73 -5.58 9.74 10.63
C ASP A 73 -5.06 10.90 11.51
N LEU A 74 -3.74 11.08 11.56
CA LEU A 74 -3.10 12.15 12.34
C LEU A 74 -3.44 13.56 11.84
N SER A 75 -4.02 13.69 10.64
CA SER A 75 -4.51 14.95 10.08
C SER A 75 -5.99 15.21 10.40
N GLY A 76 -6.64 14.31 11.14
CA GLY A 76 -8.05 14.43 11.56
C GLY A 76 -9.06 13.94 10.53
N HIS A 77 -8.61 13.40 9.39
CA HIS A 77 -9.48 12.86 8.35
C HIS A 77 -9.81 11.39 8.63
N PRO A 78 -10.98 10.87 8.20
CA PRO A 78 -11.21 9.43 8.22
C PRO A 78 -10.10 8.69 7.48
N ARG A 79 -9.59 7.60 8.06
CA ARG A 79 -8.52 6.82 7.43
C ARG A 79 -8.98 6.31 6.06
N SER A 80 -8.13 6.56 5.06
CA SER A 80 -8.28 6.05 3.70
C SER A 80 -6.91 5.48 3.28
N PRO A 81 -6.82 4.17 3.03
CA PRO A 81 -5.55 3.54 2.71
C PRO A 81 -5.02 4.04 1.36
N ALA A 82 -3.74 4.37 1.29
CA ALA A 82 -3.10 4.88 0.09
C ALA A 82 -1.65 4.38 -0.02
N TYR A 83 -1.08 4.44 -1.22
CA TYR A 83 0.31 4.07 -1.49
C TYR A 83 1.28 5.12 -0.94
N ASN A 84 1.41 5.20 0.39
CA ASN A 84 2.28 6.14 1.09
C ASN A 84 2.81 5.57 2.41
N ALA A 85 3.53 6.41 3.16
CA ALA A 85 4.15 6.05 4.43
C ALA A 85 3.15 5.56 5.51
N LYS A 86 1.86 5.93 5.44
CA LYS A 86 0.84 5.45 6.40
C LYS A 86 0.60 3.94 6.32
N LEU A 87 1.01 3.31 5.22
CA LEU A 87 1.05 1.85 5.01
C LEU A 87 2.48 1.31 4.76
N GLY A 88 3.50 2.11 5.03
CA GLY A 88 4.90 1.74 4.83
C GLY A 88 5.33 1.60 3.36
N PHE A 89 4.64 2.26 2.43
CA PHE A 89 5.16 2.46 1.07
C PHE A 89 6.14 3.65 1.08
N ALA A 90 7.41 3.38 0.80
CA ALA A 90 8.41 4.41 0.58
C ALA A 90 8.22 5.03 -0.80
N ASP A 91 8.67 6.28 -0.96
CA ASP A 91 8.72 6.92 -2.26
C ASP A 91 9.74 6.22 -3.19
N GLY A 92 9.41 6.12 -4.47
CA GLY A 92 10.24 5.46 -5.47
C GLY A 92 10.19 3.92 -5.47
N ALA A 93 11.29 3.31 -5.92
CA ALA A 93 11.37 1.86 -6.14
C ALA A 93 11.36 1.08 -4.82
N SER A 94 10.51 0.05 -4.74
CA SER A 94 10.44 -0.82 -3.57
C SER A 94 11.53 -1.90 -3.61
N VAL A 95 12.68 -1.63 -3.00
CA VAL A 95 13.84 -2.56 -3.01
C VAL A 95 13.72 -3.72 -2.01
N LEU A 96 12.84 -3.62 -1.01
CA LEU A 96 12.64 -4.66 0.01
C LEU A 96 11.76 -5.83 -0.47
N GLN A 97 11.38 -5.87 -1.75
CA GLN A 97 10.47 -6.88 -2.26
C GLN A 97 11.15 -8.22 -2.59
N PHE A 98 12.47 -8.33 -2.51
CA PHE A 98 13.20 -9.55 -2.86
C PHE A 98 13.47 -10.44 -1.66
N GLY A 99 13.34 -11.76 -1.84
CA GLY A 99 13.38 -12.79 -0.79
C GLY A 99 14.74 -13.03 -0.12
N ASP A 100 15.79 -12.33 -0.55
CA ASP A 100 17.16 -12.50 -0.05
C ASP A 100 17.57 -11.43 1.00
N ASN A 101 16.61 -10.61 1.47
CA ASN A 101 16.86 -9.47 2.37
C ASN A 101 16.25 -9.64 3.79
N TYR A 102 16.18 -10.87 4.30
CA TYR A 102 15.91 -11.15 5.72
C TYR A 102 16.93 -12.11 6.29
#